data_AF-A0A7R9ARD8-F1
#
_entry.id   AF-A0A7R9ARD8-F1
#
_cell.length_a   1.000
_cell.length_b   1.000
_cell.length_c   1.000
_cell.angle_alpha   90.00
_cell.angle_beta   90.00
_cell.angle_gamma   90.00
#
_symmetry.space_group_name_H-M   'P 1'
#
loop_
_entity.id
_entity.type
_entity.pdbx_description
1 polymer ?
#
loop_
_entity_poly.entity_id
_entity_poly.type
_entity_poly.pdbx_seq_one_letter_code
_entity_poly.pdbx_strand_id
1 'polypeptide(L)'
;MQPLTTTFSPELDRSECTACHSYSAGDQIFIFYGSRSNADLFVHNGFVFGDNHHDSMRLKLGVSKADPLQAERAKLLSRLGLPTTGEFYLKTGADPVDGRLLAFLRVFSMRQEHLEHWLDSERSSDLVYPDCALETEVETKTWNFLHTRIKLLLSAYPTTMLEEYLHLCGGKRENHFEKIILSTADRDSNLDLTTIISSLVDCESIVLDHVATKDDLDQLNKGGMASCRRLAIHMRVSEKKILHGAIDYVEQRLLACGHPSSNN
;
A
#
# COMPACT_ATOMS: atom_id res chain seq x y z
N MET A 1 17.54 -3.58 -5.39
CA MET A 1 16.87 -3.06 -6.61
C MET A 1 17.51 -3.75 -7.81
N GLN A 2 16.74 -4.46 -8.63
CA GLN A 2 17.29 -5.21 -9.77
C GLN A 2 17.40 -4.29 -10.99
N PRO A 3 18.58 -4.10 -11.59
CA PRO A 3 18.76 -3.20 -12.72
C PRO A 3 18.23 -3.81 -14.02
N LEU A 4 17.92 -2.95 -15.01
CA LEU A 4 17.72 -3.38 -16.39
C LEU A 4 19.04 -3.93 -16.95
N THR A 5 19.01 -5.14 -17.50
CA THR A 5 20.20 -5.81 -18.06
C THR A 5 20.13 -6.01 -19.56
N THR A 6 19.12 -5.44 -20.21
CA THR A 6 18.96 -5.45 -21.66
C THR A 6 19.18 -4.05 -22.20
N THR A 7 20.12 -3.90 -23.13
CA THR A 7 20.45 -2.63 -23.80
C THR A 7 20.54 -2.86 -25.31
N PHE A 8 20.63 -1.77 -26.06
CA PHE A 8 20.95 -1.81 -27.49
C PHE A 8 22.38 -1.31 -27.68
N SER A 9 23.20 -2.06 -28.42
CA SER A 9 24.56 -1.68 -28.82
C SER A 9 24.52 -1.08 -30.22
N PRO A 10 24.68 0.25 -30.38
CA PRO A 10 24.67 0.88 -31.70
C PRO A 10 25.88 0.49 -32.55
N GLU A 11 27.03 0.24 -31.91
CA GLU A 11 28.27 -0.15 -32.59
C GLU A 11 28.16 -1.51 -33.27
N LEU A 12 27.41 -2.42 -32.66
CA LEU A 12 27.20 -3.79 -33.14
C LEU A 12 25.83 -4.00 -33.78
N ASP A 13 25.01 -2.94 -33.86
CA ASP A 13 23.64 -2.90 -34.37
C ASP A 13 22.76 -4.06 -33.85
N ARG A 14 22.77 -4.28 -32.53
CA ARG A 14 22.04 -5.40 -31.92
C ARG A 14 21.61 -5.13 -30.48
N SER A 15 20.59 -5.86 -30.03
CA SER A 15 20.23 -5.93 -28.61
C SER A 15 21.18 -6.87 -27.86
N GLU A 16 21.62 -6.44 -26.69
CA GLU A 16 22.46 -7.22 -25.79
C GLU A 16 21.73 -7.41 -24.46
N CYS A 17 21.67 -8.65 -23.99
CA CYS A 17 21.07 -8.98 -22.70
C CYS A 17 22.09 -9.70 -21.85
N THR A 18 22.45 -9.10 -20.72
CA THR A 18 23.30 -9.73 -19.72
C THR A 18 22.45 -10.40 -18.65
N ALA A 19 22.99 -11.47 -18.07
CA ALA A 19 22.30 -12.21 -17.01
C ALA A 19 22.16 -11.31 -15.77
N CYS A 20 20.94 -11.19 -15.25
CA CYS A 20 20.67 -10.36 -14.06
C CYS A 20 21.07 -11.02 -12.73
N HIS A 21 21.33 -12.32 -12.76
CA HIS A 21 21.96 -13.10 -11.70
C HIS A 21 22.59 -14.37 -12.30
N SER A 22 23.31 -15.14 -11.49
CA SER A 22 23.84 -16.44 -11.91
C SER A 22 22.70 -17.44 -12.16
N TYR A 23 22.81 -18.22 -13.24
CA TYR A 23 21.89 -19.31 -13.60
C TYR A 23 22.65 -20.62 -13.71
N SER A 24 22.07 -21.71 -13.21
CA SER A 24 22.55 -23.07 -13.41
C SER A 24 21.94 -23.69 -14.67
N ALA A 25 22.57 -24.74 -15.20
CA ALA A 25 22.00 -25.47 -16.33
C ALA A 25 20.64 -26.08 -15.96
N GLY A 26 19.60 -25.76 -16.74
CA GLY A 26 18.21 -26.17 -16.48
C GLY A 26 17.35 -25.10 -15.81
N ASP A 27 17.95 -24.01 -15.32
CA ASP A 27 17.20 -22.89 -14.73
C ASP A 27 16.46 -22.09 -15.82
N GLN A 28 15.31 -21.55 -15.46
CA GLN A 28 14.63 -20.54 -16.26
C GLN A 28 15.39 -19.21 -16.17
N ILE A 29 15.71 -18.63 -17.33
CA ILE A 29 16.34 -17.30 -17.42
C ILE A 29 15.23 -16.24 -17.38
N PHE A 30 15.39 -15.24 -16.51
CA PHE A 30 14.46 -14.12 -16.37
C PHE A 30 15.14 -12.79 -16.73
N ILE A 31 14.35 -11.81 -17.15
CA ILE A 31 14.77 -10.42 -17.32
C ILE A 31 13.86 -9.51 -16.51
N PHE A 32 14.35 -8.33 -16.13
CA PHE A 32 13.56 -7.32 -15.44
C PHE A 32 12.86 -6.40 -16.45
N TYR A 33 11.53 -6.30 -16.38
CA TYR A 33 10.71 -5.55 -17.36
C TYR A 33 10.66 -4.04 -17.07
N GLY A 34 11.36 -3.60 -16.03
CA GLY A 34 11.33 -2.25 -15.49
C GLY A 34 10.41 -2.14 -14.27
N SER A 35 10.50 -0.99 -13.58
CA SER A 35 9.73 -0.66 -12.38
C SER A 35 8.27 -0.33 -12.74
N ARG A 36 7.49 -1.36 -13.08
CA ARG A 36 6.09 -1.27 -13.50
C ARG A 36 5.15 -1.70 -12.37
N SER A 37 3.99 -1.03 -12.27
CA SER A 37 2.94 -1.45 -11.35
C SER A 37 2.27 -2.73 -11.82
N ASN A 38 1.58 -3.45 -10.92
CA ASN A 38 0.76 -4.58 -11.31
C ASN A 38 -0.43 -4.16 -12.19
N ALA A 39 -0.91 -2.91 -12.09
CA ALA A 39 -1.89 -2.38 -13.04
C ALA A 39 -1.34 -2.34 -14.46
N ASP A 40 -0.10 -1.86 -14.63
CA ASP A 40 0.56 -1.79 -15.94
C ASP A 40 0.85 -3.19 -16.48
N LEU A 41 1.40 -4.08 -15.64
CA LEU A 41 1.70 -5.46 -16.03
C LEU A 41 0.42 -6.24 -16.38
N PHE A 42 -0.66 -6.02 -15.66
CA PHE A 42 -1.94 -6.66 -15.93
C PHE A 42 -2.50 -6.23 -17.30
N VAL A 43 -2.55 -4.93 -17.58
CA VAL A 43 -3.14 -4.39 -18.80
C VAL A 43 -2.25 -4.63 -20.03
N HIS A 44 -0.93 -4.44 -19.89
CA HIS A 44 -0.01 -4.43 -21.02
C HIS A 44 0.79 -5.72 -21.20
N ASN A 45 0.89 -6.56 -20.17
CA ASN A 45 1.68 -7.79 -20.19
C ASN A 45 0.85 -9.05 -19.86
N GLY A 46 -0.39 -8.90 -19.41
CA GLY A 46 -1.31 -10.02 -19.18
C GLY A 46 -0.99 -10.85 -17.93
N PHE A 47 -0.28 -10.29 -16.95
CA PHE A 47 0.01 -10.98 -15.68
C PHE A 47 0.05 -10.02 -14.49
N VAL A 48 -0.10 -10.57 -13.28
CA VAL A 48 0.08 -9.86 -12.01
C VAL A 48 1.24 -10.50 -11.28
N PHE A 49 2.22 -9.72 -10.84
CA PHE A 49 3.41 -10.22 -10.16
C PHE A 49 3.22 -10.16 -8.64
N GLY A 50 3.22 -11.32 -7.99
CA GLY A 50 2.82 -11.45 -6.58
C GLY A 50 3.71 -10.72 -5.57
N ASP A 51 4.99 -10.54 -5.90
CA ASP A 51 6.00 -9.89 -5.05
C ASP A 51 6.60 -8.65 -5.75
N ASN A 52 5.72 -7.83 -6.32
CA ASN A 52 6.14 -6.64 -7.06
C ASN A 52 6.49 -5.50 -6.11
N HIS A 53 7.77 -5.33 -5.77
CA HIS A 53 8.27 -4.21 -4.97
C HIS A 53 8.13 -2.83 -5.64
N HIS A 54 7.74 -2.78 -6.92
CA HIS A 54 7.45 -1.54 -7.65
C HIS A 54 5.94 -1.31 -7.83
N ASP A 55 5.10 -2.07 -7.12
CA ASP A 55 3.66 -1.91 -7.23
C ASP A 55 3.17 -0.60 -6.61
N SER A 56 2.12 -0.06 -7.20
CA SER A 56 1.50 1.17 -6.75
C SER A 56 0.04 1.27 -7.15
N MET A 57 -0.73 1.98 -6.34
CA MET A 57 -2.14 2.25 -6.56
C MET A 57 -2.35 3.74 -6.83
N ARG A 58 -3.05 4.04 -7.91
CA ARG A 58 -3.32 5.43 -8.30
C ARG A 58 -4.40 6.07 -7.43
N LEU A 59 -4.11 7.25 -6.88
CA LEU A 59 -5.02 8.14 -6.18
C LEU A 59 -5.30 9.39 -7.00
N LYS A 60 -6.58 9.69 -7.26
CA LYS A 60 -7.00 10.98 -7.84
C LYS A 60 -7.40 11.93 -6.73
N LEU A 61 -6.66 13.03 -6.62
CA LEU A 61 -6.88 14.07 -5.62
C LEU A 61 -6.96 15.43 -6.29
N GLY A 62 -7.70 16.35 -5.67
CA GLY A 62 -7.82 17.71 -6.18
C GLY A 62 -8.42 18.67 -5.16
N VAL A 63 -8.04 19.94 -5.26
CA VAL A 63 -8.62 21.06 -4.52
C VAL A 63 -9.92 21.48 -5.23
N SER A 64 -11.03 21.49 -4.49
CA SER A 64 -12.33 21.86 -5.04
C SER A 64 -12.35 23.32 -5.50
N LYS A 65 -13.03 23.62 -6.61
CA LYS A 65 -13.26 25.01 -7.05
C LYS A 65 -14.16 25.81 -6.09
N ALA A 66 -14.94 25.11 -5.27
CA ALA A 66 -15.82 25.72 -4.26
C ALA A 66 -15.10 25.95 -2.92
N ASP A 67 -13.83 25.55 -2.80
CA ASP A 67 -13.03 25.75 -1.59
C ASP A 67 -12.72 27.25 -1.42
N PRO A 68 -13.08 27.88 -0.29
CA PRO A 68 -12.82 29.30 -0.06
C PRO A 68 -11.34 29.69 -0.15
N LEU A 69 -10.43 28.75 0.14
CA LEU A 69 -8.98 28.97 0.11
C LEU A 69 -8.33 28.32 -1.13
N GLN A 70 -9.11 28.13 -2.20
CA GLN A 70 -8.64 27.49 -3.43
C GLN A 70 -7.46 28.23 -4.06
N ALA A 71 -7.48 29.57 -4.05
CA ALA A 71 -6.46 30.40 -4.69
C ALA A 71 -5.11 30.29 -3.98
N GLU A 72 -5.13 30.34 -2.65
CA GLU A 72 -3.97 30.23 -1.77
C GLU A 72 -3.35 28.82 -1.88
N ARG A 73 -4.18 27.77 -1.83
CA ARG A 73 -3.72 26.39 -2.05
C ARG A 73 -3.12 26.22 -3.44
N ALA A 74 -3.75 26.76 -4.48
CA ALA A 74 -3.23 26.67 -5.84
C ALA A 74 -1.87 27.37 -5.99
N LYS A 75 -1.71 28.54 -5.37
CA LYS A 75 -0.44 29.28 -5.37
C LYS A 75 0.67 28.49 -4.68
N LEU A 76 0.39 27.92 -3.50
CA LEU A 76 1.38 27.12 -2.76
C LEU A 76 1.72 25.82 -3.49
N LEU A 77 0.72 25.09 -4.00
CA LEU A 77 0.95 23.89 -4.81
C LEU A 77 1.77 24.20 -6.07
N SER A 78 1.50 25.31 -6.76
CA SER A 78 2.28 25.74 -7.93
C SER A 78 3.74 26.00 -7.58
N ARG A 79 4.02 26.60 -6.40
CA ARG A 79 5.40 26.82 -5.92
C ARG A 79 6.14 25.50 -5.66
N LEU A 80 5.41 24.46 -5.27
CA LEU A 80 5.92 23.10 -5.05
C LEU A 80 6.01 22.26 -6.34
N GLY A 81 5.64 22.81 -7.49
CA GLY A 81 5.58 22.04 -8.75
C GLY A 81 4.51 20.95 -8.74
N LEU A 82 3.43 21.16 -7.98
CA LEU A 82 2.30 20.23 -7.84
C LEU A 82 1.05 20.81 -8.51
N PRO A 83 0.24 19.96 -9.16
CA PRO A 83 -1.03 20.40 -9.74
C PRO A 83 -2.11 20.55 -8.66
N THR A 84 -3.10 21.41 -8.92
CA THR A 84 -4.29 21.55 -8.05
C THR A 84 -5.21 20.35 -8.11
N THR A 85 -5.21 19.61 -9.21
CA THR A 85 -5.88 18.32 -9.39
C THR A 85 -4.94 17.42 -10.18
N GLY A 86 -4.67 16.21 -9.69
CA GLY A 86 -3.71 15.32 -10.31
C GLY A 86 -3.82 13.88 -9.87
N GLU A 87 -2.98 13.05 -10.48
CA GLU A 87 -2.78 11.65 -10.12
C GLU A 87 -1.56 11.54 -9.21
N PHE A 88 -1.77 10.88 -8.07
CA PHE A 88 -0.77 10.54 -7.07
C PHE A 88 -0.77 9.01 -6.89
N TYR A 89 0.17 8.48 -6.12
CA TYR A 89 0.32 7.04 -5.96
C TYR A 89 0.58 6.67 -4.51
N LEU A 90 -0.11 5.63 -4.03
CA LEU A 90 0.31 4.86 -2.87
C LEU A 90 1.23 3.74 -3.36
N LYS A 91 2.40 3.61 -2.76
CA LYS A 91 3.39 2.58 -3.12
C LYS A 91 3.29 1.41 -2.15
N THR A 92 3.69 0.23 -2.60
CA THR A 92 3.94 -0.89 -1.69
C THR A 92 5.20 -0.65 -0.85
N GLY A 93 5.30 -1.30 0.31
CA GLY A 93 6.45 -1.25 1.21
C GLY A 93 6.29 -0.32 2.41
N ALA A 94 7.41 -0.04 3.08
CA ALA A 94 7.44 0.70 4.35
C ALA A 94 7.08 2.19 4.22
N ASP A 95 7.31 2.78 3.05
CA ASP A 95 7.08 4.20 2.77
C ASP A 95 6.06 4.37 1.62
N PRO A 96 4.76 4.12 1.88
CA PRO A 96 3.74 4.14 0.84
C PRO A 96 3.41 5.54 0.31
N VAL A 97 3.79 6.59 1.04
CA VAL A 97 3.50 7.99 0.73
C VAL A 97 4.78 8.74 0.38
N ASP A 98 4.93 9.13 -0.89
CA ASP A 98 6.07 9.94 -1.31
C ASP A 98 5.90 11.43 -1.01
N GLY A 99 7.00 12.19 -1.14
CA GLY A 99 7.01 13.62 -0.81
C GLY A 99 6.04 14.47 -1.62
N ARG A 100 5.71 14.06 -2.86
CA ARG A 100 4.74 14.79 -3.70
C ARG A 100 3.32 14.61 -3.16
N LEU A 101 2.95 13.37 -2.82
CA LEU A 101 1.66 13.09 -2.19
C LEU A 101 1.59 13.75 -0.80
N LEU A 102 2.64 13.64 0.01
CA LEU A 102 2.70 14.25 1.34
C LEU A 102 2.49 15.77 1.29
N ALA A 103 3.24 16.48 0.44
CA ALA A 103 3.11 17.93 0.28
C ALA A 103 1.71 18.33 -0.19
N PHE A 104 1.11 17.59 -1.13
CA PHE A 104 -0.25 17.85 -1.57
C PHE A 104 -1.24 17.72 -0.40
N LEU A 105 -1.16 16.64 0.37
CA LEU A 105 -2.04 16.39 1.52
C LEU A 105 -1.88 17.45 2.62
N ARG A 106 -0.64 17.88 2.90
CA ARG A 106 -0.36 18.97 3.85
C ARG A 106 -1.04 20.26 3.42
N VAL A 107 -0.82 20.71 2.18
CA VAL A 107 -1.44 21.94 1.65
C VAL A 107 -2.97 21.81 1.62
N PHE A 108 -3.49 20.63 1.27
CA PHE A 108 -4.92 20.35 1.30
C PHE A 108 -5.51 20.52 2.71
N SER A 109 -4.80 20.10 3.75
CA SER A 109 -5.25 20.16 5.15
C SER A 109 -4.94 21.47 5.89
N MET A 110 -4.26 22.43 5.26
CA MET A 110 -3.95 23.74 5.86
C MET A 110 -5.19 24.63 6.00
N ARG A 111 -5.18 25.47 7.05
CA ARG A 111 -6.08 26.61 7.25
C ARG A 111 -5.47 27.87 6.65
N GLN A 112 -6.23 28.95 6.63
CA GLN A 112 -5.79 30.24 6.11
C GLN A 112 -4.45 30.69 6.72
N GLU A 113 -4.32 30.71 8.05
CA GLU A 113 -3.11 31.12 8.76
C GLU A 113 -1.87 30.28 8.38
N HIS A 114 -2.04 28.96 8.19
CA HIS A 114 -0.95 28.09 7.76
C HIS A 114 -0.55 28.38 6.30
N LEU A 115 -1.53 28.61 5.42
CA LEU A 115 -1.26 28.95 4.02
C LEU A 115 -0.53 30.29 3.91
N GLU A 116 -0.94 31.30 4.67
CA GLU A 116 -0.27 32.60 4.75
C GLU A 116 1.19 32.43 5.19
N HIS A 117 1.44 31.69 6.27
CA HIS A 117 2.80 31.39 6.73
C HIS A 117 3.67 30.70 5.66
N TRP A 118 3.16 29.63 5.05
CA TRP A 118 3.93 28.84 4.07
C TRP A 118 4.08 29.51 2.71
N LEU A 119 3.18 30.44 2.36
CA LEU A 119 3.33 31.28 1.16
C LEU A 119 4.45 32.31 1.33
N ASP A 120 4.63 32.84 2.54
CA ASP A 120 5.68 33.83 2.85
C ASP A 120 7.03 33.18 3.20
N SER A 121 7.01 31.92 3.65
CA SER A 121 8.21 31.16 4.00
C SER A 121 9.10 30.85 2.79
N GLU A 122 10.41 31.08 2.90
CA GLU A 122 11.39 30.61 1.91
C GLU A 122 11.54 29.08 1.93
N ARG A 123 11.17 28.45 3.04
CA ARG A 123 11.28 27.00 3.29
C ARG A 123 10.08 26.19 2.82
N SER A 124 9.17 26.77 2.02
CA SER A 124 7.99 26.04 1.51
C SER A 124 8.31 24.71 0.84
N SER A 125 9.48 24.58 0.20
CA SER A 125 9.98 23.32 -0.36
C SER A 125 10.07 22.18 0.66
N ASP A 126 10.24 22.49 1.94
CA ASP A 126 10.42 21.50 3.00
C ASP A 126 9.15 20.68 3.23
N LEU A 127 7.98 21.17 2.78
CA LEU A 127 6.69 20.49 2.86
C LEU A 127 6.67 19.12 2.16
N VAL A 128 7.64 18.81 1.31
CA VAL A 128 7.78 17.47 0.68
C VAL A 128 8.48 16.46 1.59
N TYR A 129 9.19 16.90 2.63
CA TYR A 129 10.01 16.02 3.46
C TYR A 129 9.29 15.63 4.76
N PRO A 130 9.40 14.36 5.21
CA PRO A 130 8.73 13.90 6.43
C PRO A 130 9.12 14.64 7.71
N ASP A 131 10.33 15.16 7.78
CA ASP A 131 10.94 15.86 8.92
C ASP A 131 10.71 17.38 8.91
N CYS A 132 9.89 17.88 7.98
CA CYS A 132 9.43 19.26 7.97
C CYS A 132 8.84 19.67 9.32
N ALA A 133 9.35 20.75 9.91
CA ALA A 133 8.78 21.35 11.10
C ALA A 133 7.39 21.94 10.76
N LEU A 134 6.33 21.20 11.09
CA LEU A 134 4.94 21.54 10.81
C LEU A 134 4.11 21.40 12.08
N GLU A 135 3.04 22.19 12.20
CA GLU A 135 2.14 22.12 13.34
C GLU A 135 1.46 20.75 13.41
N THR A 136 1.41 20.16 14.62
CA THR A 136 0.79 18.85 14.87
C THR A 136 -0.66 18.77 14.39
N GLU A 137 -1.38 19.90 14.42
CA GLU A 137 -2.75 19.97 13.90
C GLU A 137 -2.83 19.69 12.39
N VAL A 138 -1.90 20.24 11.60
CA VAL A 138 -1.86 20.06 10.14
C VAL A 138 -1.45 18.63 9.80
N GLU A 139 -0.45 18.09 10.49
CA GLU A 139 -0.05 16.68 10.36
C GLU A 139 -1.23 15.74 10.68
N THR A 140 -1.90 15.95 11.81
CA THR A 140 -3.05 15.13 12.21
C THR A 140 -4.18 15.18 11.19
N LYS A 141 -4.49 16.36 10.63
CA LYS A 141 -5.50 16.50 9.57
C LYS A 141 -5.07 15.84 8.26
N THR A 142 -3.79 15.93 7.89
CA THR A 142 -3.20 15.29 6.71
C THR A 142 -3.39 13.79 6.77
N TRP A 143 -2.98 13.17 7.87
CA TRP A 143 -3.07 11.73 8.06
C TRP A 143 -4.51 11.24 8.22
N ASN A 144 -5.37 11.96 8.94
CA ASN A 144 -6.79 11.62 9.04
C ASN A 144 -7.50 11.66 7.68
N PHE A 145 -7.22 12.68 6.85
CA PHE A 145 -7.80 12.74 5.50
C PHE A 145 -7.38 11.54 4.67
N LEU A 146 -6.09 11.19 4.66
CA LEU A 146 -5.59 10.05 3.90
C LEU A 146 -6.20 8.73 4.42
N HIS A 147 -6.26 8.55 5.74
CA HIS A 147 -6.88 7.41 6.39
C HIS A 147 -8.35 7.24 5.96
N THR A 148 -9.16 8.30 6.05
CA THR A 148 -10.56 8.28 5.60
C THR A 148 -10.65 7.97 4.11
N ARG A 149 -9.79 8.58 3.28
CA ARG A 149 -9.78 8.32 1.83
C ARG A 149 -9.47 6.86 1.52
N ILE A 150 -8.48 6.27 2.18
CA ILE A 150 -8.12 4.86 1.99
C ILE A 150 -9.26 3.95 2.43
N LYS A 151 -9.89 4.21 3.57
CA LYS A 151 -11.08 3.46 4.03
C LYS A 151 -12.25 3.55 3.05
N LEU A 152 -12.49 4.73 2.46
CA LEU A 152 -13.49 4.88 1.41
C LEU A 152 -13.14 4.06 0.16
N LEU A 153 -11.87 4.05 -0.26
CA LEU A 153 -11.42 3.24 -1.39
C LEU A 153 -11.60 1.74 -1.12
N LEU A 154 -11.19 1.26 0.06
CA LEU A 154 -11.41 -0.12 0.48
C LEU A 154 -12.91 -0.48 0.49
N SER A 155 -13.76 0.40 1.01
CA SER A 155 -15.21 0.17 1.04
C SER A 155 -15.87 0.13 -0.35
N ALA A 156 -15.20 0.69 -1.37
CA ALA A 156 -15.67 0.64 -2.74
C ALA A 156 -15.34 -0.69 -3.44
N TYR A 157 -14.44 -1.51 -2.87
CA TYR A 157 -14.25 -2.87 -3.35
C TYR A 157 -15.45 -3.72 -2.92
N PRO A 158 -15.96 -4.56 -3.84
CA PRO A 158 -17.04 -5.48 -3.50
C PRO A 158 -16.60 -6.61 -2.55
N THR A 159 -15.29 -6.78 -2.32
CA THR A 159 -14.66 -7.91 -1.59
C THR A 159 -13.49 -7.43 -0.72
N THR A 160 -12.95 -8.26 0.16
CA THR A 160 -11.86 -8.00 1.14
C THR A 160 -10.53 -8.69 0.75
N MET A 161 -9.43 -8.51 1.50
CA MET A 161 -8.07 -9.01 1.15
C MET A 161 -7.79 -10.48 1.48
N LEU A 162 -8.34 -10.99 2.57
CA LEU A 162 -8.07 -12.35 3.02
C LEU A 162 -8.76 -13.36 2.08
N GLU A 163 -9.91 -12.98 1.51
CA GLU A 163 -10.64 -13.67 0.42
C GLU A 163 -9.78 -13.89 -0.83
N GLU A 164 -8.76 -13.06 -0.98
CA GLU A 164 -7.94 -12.91 -2.16
C GLU A 164 -6.59 -13.63 -2.03
N TYR A 165 -6.06 -13.76 -0.81
CA TYR A 165 -4.84 -14.51 -0.50
C TYR A 165 -5.10 -16.03 -0.38
N LEU A 166 -6.23 -16.43 0.24
CA LEU A 166 -6.65 -17.84 0.33
C LEU A 166 -7.00 -18.44 -1.04
N HIS A 167 -7.45 -17.59 -1.97
CA HIS A 167 -7.64 -17.87 -3.41
C HIS A 167 -6.42 -18.51 -4.08
N LEU A 168 -5.21 -18.24 -3.58
CA LEU A 168 -3.96 -18.57 -4.25
C LEU A 168 -3.30 -19.85 -3.74
N CYS A 169 -3.54 -20.21 -2.48
CA CYS A 169 -2.77 -21.23 -1.76
C CYS A 169 -3.29 -22.68 -1.87
N GLY A 170 -4.29 -22.95 -2.72
CA GLY A 170 -4.54 -24.31 -3.24
C GLY A 170 -4.90 -25.39 -2.20
N GLY A 171 -5.62 -25.07 -1.13
CA GLY A 171 -6.41 -26.05 -0.37
C GLY A 171 -5.66 -27.29 0.13
N LYS A 172 -4.48 -27.14 0.75
CA LYS A 172 -3.88 -28.23 1.55
C LYS A 172 -3.39 -27.74 2.90
N ARG A 173 -4.28 -27.83 3.90
CA ARG A 173 -4.04 -28.38 5.25
C ARG A 173 -5.34 -28.26 6.06
N GLU A 174 -6.28 -29.15 5.74
CA GLU A 174 -7.38 -29.47 6.66
C GLU A 174 -6.81 -30.24 7.86
N ASN A 175 -7.39 -30.00 9.04
CA ASN A 175 -7.32 -30.81 10.28
C ASN A 175 -6.51 -30.30 11.49
N HIS A 176 -6.07 -29.04 11.57
CA HIS A 176 -5.60 -28.47 12.85
C HIS A 176 -6.34 -27.21 13.30
N PHE A 177 -6.69 -26.31 12.37
CA PHE A 177 -7.35 -25.05 12.72
C PHE A 177 -8.80 -25.22 13.22
N GLU A 178 -9.57 -26.18 12.68
CA GLU A 178 -10.94 -26.45 13.17
C GLU A 178 -10.94 -26.97 14.62
N LYS A 179 -9.90 -27.70 15.05
CA LYS A 179 -9.81 -28.20 16.44
C LYS A 179 -9.52 -27.08 17.44
N ILE A 180 -8.76 -26.06 17.05
CA ILE A 180 -8.34 -24.96 17.94
C ILE A 180 -9.48 -23.95 18.15
N ILE A 181 -10.25 -23.67 17.10
CA ILE A 181 -11.41 -22.77 17.18
C ILE A 181 -12.56 -23.43 17.95
N LEU A 182 -12.78 -24.73 17.77
CA LEU A 182 -13.84 -25.45 18.50
C LEU A 182 -13.48 -25.74 19.97
N SER A 183 -12.19 -25.78 20.34
CA SER A 183 -11.79 -26.02 21.74
C SER A 183 -11.74 -24.76 22.61
N THR A 184 -11.78 -23.57 22.01
CA THR A 184 -11.72 -22.28 22.72
C THR A 184 -13.10 -21.66 22.96
N ALA A 185 -14.12 -22.13 22.23
CA ALA A 185 -15.50 -21.66 22.38
C ALA A 185 -16.28 -22.37 23.50
N ASP A 186 -15.73 -23.40 24.14
CA ASP A 186 -16.38 -24.12 25.23
C ASP A 186 -15.43 -24.27 26.44
N ARG A 187 -15.79 -23.53 27.50
CA ARG A 187 -15.48 -23.73 28.94
C ARG A 187 -14.43 -22.84 29.60
N ASP A 188 -14.97 -22.14 30.59
CA ASP A 188 -14.36 -21.68 31.82
C ASP A 188 -13.26 -22.58 32.39
N SER A 189 -12.40 -21.89 33.14
CA SER A 189 -11.47 -22.37 34.18
C SER A 189 -10.07 -22.84 33.74
N ASN A 190 -9.13 -21.94 34.04
CA ASN A 190 -7.75 -22.22 34.46
C ASN A 190 -6.86 -22.93 33.43
N LEU A 191 -6.51 -22.22 32.35
CA LEU A 191 -5.40 -22.60 31.48
C LEU A 191 -4.23 -21.63 31.72
N ASP A 192 -3.12 -22.19 32.19
CA ASP A 192 -1.89 -21.48 32.52
C ASP A 192 -1.42 -20.63 31.34
N LEU A 193 -1.44 -19.29 31.52
CA LEU A 193 -1.03 -18.29 30.52
C LEU A 193 0.37 -18.60 29.97
N THR A 194 1.23 -19.22 30.77
CA THR A 194 2.60 -19.59 30.41
C THR A 194 2.66 -20.68 29.34
N THR A 195 1.68 -21.59 29.31
CA THR A 195 1.55 -22.65 28.29
C THR A 195 0.96 -22.11 26.98
N ILE A 196 0.02 -21.17 27.07
CA ILE A 196 -0.52 -20.43 25.92
C ILE A 196 0.58 -19.57 25.29
N ILE A 197 1.34 -18.82 26.10
CA ILE A 197 2.44 -17.98 25.62
C ILE A 197 3.56 -18.84 25.04
N SER A 198 3.95 -19.96 25.66
CA SER A 198 4.97 -20.85 25.11
C SER A 198 4.54 -21.52 23.80
N SER A 199 3.23 -21.71 23.57
CA SER A 199 2.69 -22.25 22.30
C SER A 199 2.49 -21.15 21.24
N LEU A 200 2.31 -19.90 21.66
CA LEU A 200 2.23 -18.72 20.78
C LEU A 200 3.61 -18.20 20.35
N VAL A 201 4.66 -18.45 21.14
CA VAL A 201 6.06 -18.07 20.82
C VAL A 201 6.65 -18.94 19.71
N ASP A 202 6.15 -20.15 19.50
CA ASP A 202 6.49 -20.97 18.30
C ASP A 202 5.58 -20.65 17.09
N CYS A 203 4.64 -19.71 17.24
CA CYS A 203 3.71 -19.25 16.21
C CYS A 203 3.79 -17.72 16.04
N GLU A 204 4.99 -17.22 15.73
CA GLU A 204 5.26 -15.81 15.43
C GLU A 204 4.57 -15.29 14.14
N SER A 205 3.72 -16.09 13.49
CA SER A 205 2.92 -15.68 12.33
C SER A 205 1.45 -15.36 12.64
N ILE A 206 1.06 -15.25 13.91
CA ILE A 206 -0.32 -14.91 14.36
C ILE A 206 -0.64 -13.39 14.25
N VAL A 207 0.24 -12.57 13.67
CA VAL A 207 0.14 -11.09 13.76
C VAL A 207 -0.82 -10.41 12.76
N LEU A 208 -1.56 -11.08 11.88
CA LEU A 208 -2.45 -10.37 10.92
C LEU A 208 -3.87 -10.94 10.85
N ASP A 209 -4.45 -11.15 12.03
CA ASP A 209 -5.82 -11.64 12.21
C ASP A 209 -6.87 -10.59 11.78
N HIS A 210 -7.59 -10.90 10.70
CA HIS A 210 -9.06 -10.76 10.46
C HIS A 210 -9.42 -10.35 9.00
N VAL A 211 -10.59 -10.81 8.55
CA VAL A 211 -11.47 -10.26 7.45
C VAL A 211 -11.59 -11.09 6.15
N ALA A 212 -12.46 -12.13 6.12
CA ALA A 212 -13.06 -12.75 4.92
C ALA A 212 -14.52 -13.21 5.17
N THR A 213 -15.40 -13.16 4.15
CA THR A 213 -16.84 -13.54 4.21
C THR A 213 -17.17 -14.79 3.37
N LYS A 214 -18.34 -15.41 3.66
CA LYS A 214 -18.73 -16.79 3.27
C LYS A 214 -19.15 -16.99 1.80
N ASP A 215 -19.74 -15.98 1.14
CA ASP A 215 -20.29 -16.12 -0.22
C ASP A 215 -19.19 -16.21 -1.30
N ASP A 216 -18.06 -15.56 -1.05
CA ASP A 216 -16.88 -15.61 -1.92
C ASP A 216 -16.10 -16.92 -1.77
N LEU A 217 -16.20 -17.60 -0.61
CA LEU A 217 -15.66 -18.95 -0.39
C LEU A 217 -16.31 -19.99 -1.32
N ASP A 218 -17.60 -19.83 -1.63
CA ASP A 218 -18.37 -20.80 -2.42
C ASP A 218 -18.12 -20.67 -3.95
N GLN A 219 -17.78 -19.48 -4.46
CA GLN A 219 -17.51 -19.29 -5.90
C GLN A 219 -16.11 -19.76 -6.32
N LEU A 220 -15.18 -19.70 -5.37
CA LEU A 220 -13.82 -20.23 -5.44
C LEU A 220 -13.75 -21.76 -5.52
N ASN A 221 -14.63 -22.40 -4.75
CA ASN A 221 -15.00 -23.82 -4.74
C ASN A 221 -15.20 -24.46 -6.13
N LYS A 222 -15.58 -23.66 -7.13
CA LYS A 222 -16.04 -24.17 -8.42
C LYS A 222 -14.86 -24.47 -9.34
N GLY A 223 -14.47 -25.75 -9.39
CA GLY A 223 -13.61 -26.28 -10.44
C GLY A 223 -14.10 -25.82 -11.83
N GLY A 224 -13.21 -25.22 -12.62
CA GLY A 224 -13.53 -24.68 -13.95
C GLY A 224 -13.41 -23.16 -14.12
N MET A 225 -12.80 -22.42 -13.19
CA MET A 225 -12.63 -20.96 -13.33
C MET A 225 -11.64 -20.59 -14.44
N ALA A 226 -12.04 -19.70 -15.36
CA ALA A 226 -11.20 -19.25 -16.48
C ALA A 226 -9.97 -18.43 -16.02
N SER A 227 -8.84 -18.57 -16.73
CA SER A 227 -7.56 -17.91 -16.44
C SER A 227 -7.67 -16.38 -16.23
N CYS A 228 -8.45 -15.70 -17.08
CA CYS A 228 -8.66 -14.26 -16.99
C CYS A 228 -9.37 -13.83 -15.70
N ARG A 229 -10.31 -14.66 -15.21
CA ARG A 229 -11.01 -14.38 -13.94
C ARG A 229 -10.04 -14.48 -12.77
N ARG A 230 -9.10 -15.42 -12.80
CA ARG A 230 -8.04 -15.55 -11.78
C ARG A 230 -7.11 -14.33 -11.76
N LEU A 231 -6.67 -13.86 -12.91
CA LEU A 231 -5.81 -12.67 -13.01
C LEU A 231 -6.50 -11.39 -12.50
N ALA A 232 -7.79 -11.21 -12.79
CA ALA A 232 -8.55 -10.07 -12.27
C ALA A 232 -8.63 -10.08 -10.74
N ILE A 233 -8.71 -11.27 -10.13
CA ILE A 233 -8.71 -11.42 -8.67
C ILE A 233 -7.32 -11.11 -8.11
N HIS A 234 -6.25 -11.65 -8.71
CA HIS A 234 -4.86 -11.29 -8.35
C HIS A 234 -4.62 -9.78 -8.32
N MET A 235 -5.13 -9.06 -9.33
CA MET A 235 -4.97 -7.62 -9.43
C MET A 235 -5.62 -6.87 -8.25
N ARG A 236 -6.84 -7.26 -7.87
CA ARG A 236 -7.55 -6.67 -6.74
C ARG A 236 -6.83 -6.92 -5.41
N VAL A 237 -6.25 -8.11 -5.23
CA VAL A 237 -5.39 -8.43 -4.06
C VAL A 237 -4.25 -7.44 -3.94
N SER A 238 -3.59 -7.19 -5.07
CA SER A 238 -2.44 -6.32 -5.13
C SER A 238 -2.79 -4.90 -4.68
N GLU A 239 -3.90 -4.36 -5.19
CA GLU A 239 -4.36 -3.02 -4.83
C GLU A 239 -4.71 -2.91 -3.35
N LYS A 240 -5.44 -3.89 -2.82
CA LYS A 240 -5.81 -3.85 -1.40
C LYS A 240 -4.60 -4.01 -0.49
N LYS A 241 -3.58 -4.78 -0.87
CA LYS A 241 -2.34 -4.91 -0.08
C LYS A 241 -1.67 -3.56 0.10
N ILE A 242 -1.63 -2.76 -0.96
CA ILE A 242 -1.13 -1.40 -0.93
C ILE A 242 -1.99 -0.53 0.01
N LEU A 243 -3.31 -0.64 -0.08
CA LEU A 243 -4.22 0.14 0.76
C LEU A 243 -4.09 -0.21 2.26
N HIS A 244 -4.00 -1.48 2.61
CA HIS A 244 -3.81 -1.90 4.01
C HIS A 244 -2.44 -1.50 4.55
N GLY A 245 -1.35 -1.72 3.79
CA GLY A 245 -0.03 -1.24 4.19
C GLY A 245 0.01 0.28 4.37
N ALA A 246 -0.75 1.02 3.55
CA ALA A 246 -0.92 2.45 3.72
C ALA A 246 -1.75 2.83 4.96
N ILE A 247 -2.76 2.05 5.36
CA ILE A 247 -3.46 2.26 6.65
C ILE A 247 -2.48 2.11 7.81
N ASP A 248 -1.72 1.01 7.86
CA ASP A 248 -0.79 0.74 8.95
C ASP A 248 0.23 1.87 9.09
N TYR A 249 0.79 2.33 7.97
CA TYR A 249 1.67 3.49 7.92
C TYR A 249 1.00 4.76 8.46
N VAL A 250 -0.24 5.04 8.04
CA VAL A 250 -0.97 6.24 8.47
C VAL A 250 -1.33 6.19 9.95
N GLU A 251 -1.70 5.03 10.48
CA GLU A 251 -1.98 4.83 11.91
C GLU A 251 -0.73 5.04 12.76
N GLN A 252 0.43 4.55 12.33
CA GLN A 252 1.72 4.84 12.97
C GLN A 252 2.03 6.34 12.99
N ARG A 253 1.77 7.05 11.88
CA ARG A 253 1.94 8.51 11.80
C ARG A 253 1.00 9.27 12.74
N LEU A 254 -0.25 8.84 12.87
CA LEU A 254 -1.21 9.44 13.80
C LEU A 254 -0.81 9.22 15.26
N LEU A 255 -0.31 8.03 15.60
CA LEU A 255 0.22 7.75 16.94
C LEU A 255 1.43 8.65 17.27
N ALA A 256 2.34 8.86 16.31
CA ALA A 256 3.47 9.77 16.46
C ALA A 256 3.05 11.24 16.64
N CYS A 257 1.92 11.67 16.06
CA CYS A 257 1.36 13.00 16.29
C CYS A 257 0.71 13.14 17.68
N GLY A 258 0.19 12.04 18.25
CA GLY A 258 -0.51 12.01 19.54
C GLY A 258 0.41 11.97 20.77
N HIS A 259 1.67 11.57 20.59
CA HIS A 259 2.69 11.74 21.62
C HIS A 259 3.41 13.07 21.39
N PRO A 260 3.14 14.12 22.19
CA PRO A 260 4.00 15.29 22.17
C PRO A 260 5.39 14.79 22.52
N SER A 261 6.35 15.03 21.64
CA SER A 261 7.76 14.83 21.94
C SER A 261 8.06 15.62 23.20
N SER A 262 8.10 14.93 24.34
CA SER A 262 8.69 15.44 25.56
C SER A 262 10.20 15.50 25.29
N ASN A 263 10.61 16.56 24.60
CA ASN A 263 12.01 16.93 24.53
C ASN A 263 12.42 17.47 25.88
N ASN A 264 13.33 16.74 26.53
CA ASN A 264 14.20 17.22 27.59
C ASN A 264 14.99 18.46 27.15
#